data_AF-A0A7S0L7H6-F1
#
_entry.id   AF-A0A7S0L7H6-F1
#
_cell.length_a   1.000
_cell.length_b   1.000
_cell.length_c   1.000
_cell.angle_alpha   90.00
_cell.angle_beta   90.00
_cell.angle_gamma   90.00
#
_symmetry.space_group_name_H-M   'P 1'
#
loop_
_entity.id
_entity.type
_entity.pdbx_description
1 polymer ?
#
loop_
_entity_poly.entity_id
_entity_poly.type
_entity_poly.pdbx_seq_one_letter_code
_entity_poly.pdbx_strand_id
1 'polypeptide(L)'
;SDVPVELIESDSNVAIASHTPVEGGYGVLATYRCQEVTNRLELRIRTSEGRYGNLQVYVWPRIQPKTCCATTFAIKPLALHTRLGELLPAHQLPLMSSLKISGAFSLAEAHSWVGSCLPEVPVRLQGDEGHYMFRNTFLGTLLACSYKKGEANFMSESITSLAIVKEVLTKEATTKKIKIQINTEVKDETITELLKRIDPMLTYQLSLNNKVKLIDALKEVRMQENDASFLAPEYLEILDNEEQIKREFKEQPGRLQFLHGIVTDLFVDKHKFKGKNVASDASQLHRVMNDYSLEKLLHFFNAPGNQSER
;
A
#
# COMPACT_ATOMS: atom_id res chain seq x y z
N SER A 1 -15.13 -4.18 -10.33
CA SER A 1 -14.25 -3.08 -9.90
C SER A 1 -13.66 -2.42 -11.13
N ASP A 2 -13.51 -1.10 -11.14
CA ASP A 2 -12.72 -0.38 -12.18
C ASP A 2 -11.24 -0.20 -11.76
N VAL A 3 -10.87 -0.65 -10.55
CA VAL A 3 -9.51 -0.66 -9.99
C VAL A 3 -9.00 -2.08 -9.85
N PRO A 4 -7.68 -2.33 -10.08
CA PRO A 4 -7.06 -3.59 -9.68
C PRO A 4 -7.13 -3.77 -8.17
N VAL A 5 -7.81 -4.82 -7.75
CA VAL A 5 -7.93 -5.24 -6.35
C VAL A 5 -7.68 -6.73 -6.26
N GLU A 6 -7.16 -7.19 -5.13
CA GLU A 6 -6.98 -8.61 -4.86
C GLU A 6 -8.03 -9.06 -3.85
N LEU A 7 -8.80 -10.09 -4.19
CA LEU A 7 -9.77 -10.70 -3.29
C LEU A 7 -9.05 -11.76 -2.47
N ILE A 8 -9.01 -11.57 -1.15
CA ILE A 8 -8.37 -12.50 -0.22
C ILE A 8 -9.47 -13.41 0.33
N GLU A 9 -9.29 -14.72 0.15
CA GLU A 9 -10.18 -15.72 0.74
C GLU A 9 -10.14 -15.64 2.27
N SER A 10 -11.31 -15.76 2.89
CA SER A 10 -11.43 -15.79 4.33
C SER A 10 -11.86 -17.19 4.76
N ASP A 11 -11.15 -17.77 5.74
CA ASP A 11 -11.46 -19.11 6.28
C ASP A 11 -12.88 -19.22 6.85
N SER A 12 -13.51 -18.10 7.20
CA SER A 12 -14.89 -18.04 7.71
C SER A 12 -15.96 -17.99 6.62
N ASN A 13 -15.56 -17.85 5.35
CA ASN A 13 -16.49 -17.67 4.25
C ASN A 13 -16.93 -19.03 3.68
N VAL A 14 -18.21 -19.36 3.86
CA VAL A 14 -18.86 -20.57 3.30
C VAL A 14 -19.36 -20.38 1.87
N ALA A 15 -19.17 -19.21 1.27
CA ALA A 15 -19.62 -18.94 -0.09
C ALA A 15 -18.64 -19.51 -1.13
N ILE A 16 -19.20 -20.07 -2.20
CA ILE A 16 -18.40 -20.48 -3.36
C ILE A 16 -18.09 -19.23 -4.18
N ALA A 17 -16.80 -18.93 -4.32
CA ALA A 17 -16.29 -17.85 -5.16
C ALA A 17 -16.11 -18.30 -6.61
N SER A 18 -16.53 -17.48 -7.55
CA SER A 18 -16.30 -17.66 -8.98
C SER A 18 -15.70 -16.38 -9.54
N HIS A 19 -14.48 -16.47 -10.09
CA HIS A 19 -13.78 -15.34 -10.70
C HIS A 19 -13.99 -15.36 -12.21
N THR A 20 -14.51 -14.27 -12.75
CA THR A 20 -14.70 -14.12 -14.19
C THR A 20 -13.55 -13.29 -14.75
N PRO A 21 -12.78 -13.80 -15.72
CA PRO A 21 -11.73 -13.01 -16.35
C PRO A 21 -12.36 -11.79 -17.04
N VAL A 22 -11.76 -10.63 -16.82
CA VAL A 22 -12.21 -9.37 -17.45
C VAL A 22 -11.33 -9.12 -18.67
N GLU A 23 -11.91 -9.16 -19.87
CA GLU A 23 -11.18 -8.86 -21.09
C GLU A 23 -10.85 -7.36 -21.17
N GLY A 24 -9.58 -7.02 -21.39
CA GLY A 24 -9.13 -5.65 -21.69
C GLY A 24 -9.18 -4.65 -20.53
N GLY A 25 -9.44 -5.09 -19.29
CA GLY A 25 -9.53 -4.22 -18.11
C GLY A 25 -8.72 -4.72 -16.92
N TYR A 26 -8.34 -3.80 -16.03
CA TYR A 26 -7.68 -4.10 -14.74
C TYR A 26 -8.68 -4.42 -13.62
N GLY A 27 -9.96 -4.58 -13.97
CA GLY A 27 -11.05 -4.73 -13.04
C GLY A 27 -11.21 -6.16 -12.53
N VAL A 28 -11.78 -6.30 -11.34
CA VAL A 28 -12.21 -7.60 -10.80
C VAL A 28 -13.70 -7.79 -10.96
N LEU A 29 -14.09 -8.96 -11.47
CA LEU A 29 -15.45 -9.48 -11.46
C LEU A 29 -15.47 -10.83 -10.75
N ALA A 30 -16.12 -10.89 -9.60
CA ALA A 30 -16.27 -12.11 -8.81
C ALA A 30 -17.71 -12.26 -8.33
N THR A 31 -18.18 -13.50 -8.30
CA THR A 31 -19.50 -13.87 -7.79
C THR A 31 -19.33 -14.81 -6.60
N TYR A 32 -19.93 -14.45 -5.47
CA TYR A 32 -19.96 -15.27 -4.26
C TYR A 32 -21.37 -15.86 -4.09
N ARG A 33 -21.48 -17.18 -4.13
CA ARG A 33 -22.75 -17.89 -3.95
C ARG A 33 -22.80 -18.54 -2.57
N CYS A 34 -23.61 -18.00 -1.67
CA CYS A 34 -23.91 -18.62 -0.39
C CYS A 34 -24.85 -19.83 -0.59
N GLN A 35 -24.36 -21.03 -0.29
CA GLN A 35 -25.16 -22.25 -0.38
C GLN A 35 -26.17 -22.32 0.76
N GLU A 36 -25.68 -22.07 1.98
CA GLU A 36 -26.47 -22.01 3.20
C GLU A 36 -27.13 -20.65 3.40
N VAL A 37 -28.10 -20.58 4.31
CA VAL A 37 -28.77 -19.32 4.67
C VAL A 37 -27.80 -18.49 5.51
N THR A 38 -27.29 -17.41 4.93
CA THR A 38 -26.32 -16.51 5.56
C THR A 38 -26.82 -15.08 5.57
N ASN A 39 -26.74 -14.41 6.73
CA ASN A 39 -27.15 -13.01 6.89
C ASN A 39 -25.97 -12.03 6.82
N ARG A 40 -24.73 -12.55 6.86
CA ARG A 40 -23.48 -11.78 6.77
C ARG A 40 -22.50 -12.52 5.86
N LEU A 41 -21.85 -11.75 4.99
CA LEU A 41 -20.74 -12.20 4.16
C LEU A 41 -19.57 -11.25 4.41
N GLU A 42 -18.41 -11.78 4.80
CA GLU A 42 -17.20 -11.00 4.99
C GLU A 42 -16.24 -11.27 3.84
N LEU A 43 -15.80 -10.21 3.18
CA LEU A 43 -14.85 -10.25 2.07
C LEU A 43 -13.66 -9.37 2.41
N ARG A 44 -12.45 -9.92 2.24
CA ARG A 44 -11.22 -9.16 2.42
C ARG A 44 -10.69 -8.74 1.06
N ILE A 45 -10.34 -7.46 0.95
CA ILE A 45 -9.89 -6.85 -0.29
C ILE A 45 -8.57 -6.17 0.00
N ARG A 46 -7.55 -6.48 -0.80
CA ARG A 46 -6.27 -5.77 -0.80
C ARG A 46 -6.24 -4.80 -1.97
N THR A 47 -5.85 -3.58 -1.67
CA THR A 47 -5.70 -2.47 -2.62
C THR A 47 -4.23 -2.10 -2.76
N SER A 48 -3.85 -1.55 -3.91
CA SER A 48 -2.54 -0.94 -4.12
C SER A 48 -2.65 0.57 -4.08
N GLU A 49 -1.75 1.26 -3.38
CA GLU A 49 -1.73 2.73 -3.38
C GLU A 49 -1.51 3.29 -4.79
N GLY A 50 -2.08 4.46 -5.06
CA GLY A 50 -2.03 5.11 -6.37
C GLY A 50 -3.05 4.59 -7.38
N ARG A 51 -3.68 3.43 -7.13
CA ARG A 51 -4.79 2.91 -7.95
C ARG A 51 -6.12 3.20 -7.24
N TYR A 52 -7.00 3.95 -7.89
CA TYR A 52 -8.23 4.46 -7.28
C TYR A 52 -9.41 4.45 -8.25
N GLY A 53 -10.62 4.42 -7.70
CA GLY A 53 -11.86 4.21 -8.44
C GLY A 53 -12.98 3.67 -7.55
N ASN A 54 -13.89 2.91 -8.12
CA ASN A 54 -15.10 2.39 -7.49
C ASN A 54 -15.20 0.86 -7.54
N LEU A 55 -15.52 0.29 -6.38
CA LEU A 55 -15.95 -1.09 -6.22
C LEU A 55 -17.48 -1.14 -6.13
N GLN A 56 -18.13 -1.70 -7.14
CA GLN A 56 -19.56 -1.96 -7.12
C GLN A 56 -19.83 -3.38 -6.61
N VAL A 57 -20.75 -3.49 -5.65
CA VAL A 57 -21.19 -4.76 -5.06
C VAL A 57 -22.69 -4.91 -5.27
N TYR A 58 -23.08 -6.01 -5.89
CA TYR A 58 -24.48 -6.36 -6.16
C TYR A 58 -24.90 -7.51 -5.25
N VAL A 59 -25.94 -7.30 -4.46
CA VAL A 59 -26.45 -8.26 -3.47
C VAL A 59 -27.84 -8.71 -3.86
N TRP A 60 -28.01 -10.01 -4.11
CA TRP A 60 -29.30 -10.64 -4.40
C TRP A 60 -29.80 -11.45 -3.19
N PRO A 61 -30.76 -10.93 -2.42
CA PRO A 61 -31.37 -11.69 -1.34
C PRO A 61 -32.23 -12.86 -1.86
N ARG A 62 -32.38 -13.91 -1.03
CA ARG A 62 -33.26 -15.05 -1.32
C ARG A 62 -34.73 -14.72 -0.99
N ILE A 63 -35.28 -13.69 -1.63
CA ILE A 63 -36.69 -13.28 -1.50
C ILE A 63 -37.45 -13.39 -2.84
N GLN A 64 -38.77 -13.29 -2.80
CA GLN A 64 -39.66 -13.25 -3.96
C GLN A 64 -40.58 -12.01 -3.87
N PRO A 65 -40.63 -11.14 -4.90
CA PRO A 65 -39.89 -11.17 -6.16
C PRO A 65 -38.38 -10.96 -5.97
N LYS A 66 -37.57 -11.43 -6.93
CA LYS A 66 -36.12 -11.23 -6.91
C LYS A 66 -35.79 -9.75 -7.09
N THR A 67 -35.05 -9.18 -6.14
CA THR A 67 -34.50 -7.82 -6.21
C THR A 67 -32.98 -7.86 -6.06
N CYS A 68 -32.33 -6.78 -6.46
CA CYS A 68 -30.88 -6.58 -6.29
C CYS A 68 -30.65 -5.25 -5.58
N CYS A 69 -29.78 -5.25 -4.57
CA CYS A 69 -29.24 -4.02 -4.02
C CYS A 69 -27.85 -3.79 -4.61
N ALA A 70 -27.59 -2.61 -5.15
CA ALA A 70 -26.27 -2.21 -5.63
C ALA A 70 -25.68 -1.17 -4.67
N THR A 71 -24.48 -1.43 -4.17
CA THR A 71 -23.74 -0.51 -3.31
C THR A 71 -22.39 -0.23 -3.94
N THR A 72 -21.96 1.03 -3.90
CA THR A 72 -20.67 1.47 -4.46
C THR A 72 -19.76 1.92 -3.32
N PHE A 73 -18.53 1.39 -3.32
CA PHE A 73 -17.46 1.77 -2.40
C PHE A 73 -16.36 2.49 -3.17
N ALA A 74 -15.96 3.67 -2.71
CA ALA A 74 -14.87 4.42 -3.32
C ALA A 74 -13.52 3.94 -2.75
N ILE A 75 -12.63 3.49 -3.63
CA ILE A 75 -11.24 3.20 -3.31
C ILE A 75 -10.43 4.47 -3.54
N LYS A 76 -9.88 5.03 -2.46
CA LYS A 76 -9.13 6.29 -2.48
C LYS A 76 -7.70 6.08 -3.01
N PRO A 77 -7.08 7.10 -3.63
CA PRO A 77 -5.67 7.04 -4.06
C PRO A 77 -4.71 6.61 -2.95
N LEU A 78 -4.91 7.13 -1.74
CA LEU A 78 -4.17 6.76 -0.54
C LEU A 78 -5.01 5.88 0.38
N ALA A 79 -5.57 4.79 -0.16
CA ALA A 79 -6.48 3.89 0.57
C ALA A 79 -5.85 3.21 1.80
N LEU A 80 -4.52 3.09 1.87
CA LEU A 80 -3.81 2.50 3.02
C LEU A 80 -3.46 3.53 4.10
N HIS A 81 -4.04 4.72 4.08
CA HIS A 81 -3.85 5.72 5.13
C HIS A 81 -5.04 5.72 6.09
N THR A 82 -4.80 5.95 7.37
CA THR A 82 -5.86 6.22 8.37
C THR A 82 -5.56 7.52 9.09
N ARG A 83 -6.60 8.27 9.45
CA ARG A 83 -6.46 9.58 10.07
C ARG A 83 -6.09 9.42 11.54
N LEU A 84 -5.09 10.18 11.98
CA LEU A 84 -4.75 10.29 13.40
C LEU A 84 -5.70 11.28 14.08
N GLY A 85 -6.13 10.94 15.30
CA GLY A 85 -7.02 11.78 16.11
C GLY A 85 -6.35 13.08 16.57
N GLU A 86 -5.05 13.03 16.84
CA GLU A 86 -4.25 14.16 17.31
C GLU A 86 -3.06 14.41 16.39
N LEU A 87 -2.69 15.69 16.25
CA LEU A 87 -1.50 16.09 15.52
C LEU A 87 -0.27 15.87 16.40
N LEU A 88 0.74 15.17 15.88
CA LEU A 88 2.01 15.03 16.56
C LEU A 88 2.74 16.39 16.66
N PRO A 89 3.35 16.72 17.81
CA PRO A 89 4.20 17.89 17.97
C PRO A 89 5.40 17.86 17.01
N ALA A 90 5.88 19.04 16.61
CA ALA A 90 6.99 19.17 15.65
C ALA A 90 8.27 18.40 16.05
N HIS A 91 8.58 18.30 17.34
CA HIS A 91 9.76 17.57 17.84
C HIS A 91 9.65 16.04 17.72
N GLN A 92 8.45 15.51 17.51
CA GLN A 92 8.18 14.07 17.32
C GLN A 92 8.01 13.72 15.84
N LEU A 93 8.00 14.71 14.95
CA LEU A 93 7.88 14.45 13.53
C LEU A 93 9.21 13.91 12.99
N PRO A 94 9.20 12.77 12.29
CA PRO A 94 10.38 12.27 11.61
C PRO A 94 10.80 13.19 10.47
N LEU A 95 11.94 12.87 9.84
CA LEU A 95 12.36 13.56 8.64
C LEU A 95 11.32 13.36 7.52
N MET A 96 10.81 14.46 6.98
CA MET A 96 9.83 14.44 5.90
C MET A 96 10.29 15.23 4.69
N SER A 97 9.95 14.72 3.51
CA SER A 97 9.93 15.46 2.25
C SER A 97 8.67 16.32 2.18
N SER A 98 8.70 17.42 1.41
CA SER A 98 7.57 18.34 1.29
C SER A 98 7.09 18.56 -0.14
N LEU A 99 5.78 18.78 -0.29
CA LEU A 99 5.10 19.12 -1.54
C LEU A 99 4.18 20.31 -1.26
N LYS A 100 4.56 21.47 -1.79
CA LYS A 100 3.79 22.72 -1.69
C LYS A 100 3.11 23.00 -3.01
N ILE A 101 1.81 23.26 -2.94
CA ILE A 101 0.96 23.58 -4.08
C ILE A 101 0.33 24.94 -3.80
N SER A 102 0.58 25.91 -4.68
CA SER A 102 -0.02 27.24 -4.60
C SER A 102 -0.80 27.54 -5.88
N GLY A 103 -1.83 28.37 -5.80
CA GLY A 103 -2.64 28.70 -6.97
C GLY A 103 -3.92 29.45 -6.67
N ALA A 104 -4.72 29.66 -7.70
CA ALA A 104 -5.99 30.39 -7.61
C ALA A 104 -7.17 29.45 -7.26
N PHE A 105 -7.03 28.63 -6.21
CA PHE A 105 -8.10 27.75 -5.72
C PHE A 105 -8.69 28.25 -4.40
N SER A 106 -9.98 28.00 -4.22
CA SER A 106 -10.71 28.23 -2.98
C SER A 106 -10.39 27.16 -1.93
N LEU A 107 -10.72 27.47 -0.67
CA LEU A 107 -10.62 26.51 0.43
C LEU A 107 -11.49 25.26 0.17
N ALA A 108 -12.69 25.45 -0.38
CA ALA A 108 -13.60 24.35 -0.70
C ALA A 108 -13.04 23.42 -1.78
N GLU A 109 -12.32 23.96 -2.77
CA GLU A 109 -11.64 23.15 -3.78
C GLU A 109 -10.48 22.36 -3.19
N ALA A 110 -9.63 23.00 -2.39
CA ALA A 110 -8.54 22.31 -1.70
C ALA A 110 -9.07 21.17 -0.81
N HIS A 111 -10.11 21.44 -0.03
CA HIS A 111 -10.76 20.46 0.84
C HIS A 111 -11.35 19.30 0.01
N SER A 112 -12.03 19.59 -1.09
CA SER A 112 -12.56 18.59 -2.01
C SER A 112 -11.45 17.70 -2.59
N TRP A 113 -10.29 18.27 -2.96
CA TRP A 113 -9.17 17.48 -3.47
C TRP A 113 -8.59 16.55 -2.41
N VAL A 114 -8.42 17.06 -1.18
CA VAL A 114 -7.96 16.27 -0.04
C VAL A 114 -8.94 15.13 0.25
N GLY A 115 -10.25 15.39 0.28
CA GLY A 115 -11.29 14.36 0.49
C GLY A 115 -11.42 13.36 -0.67
N SER A 116 -11.03 13.73 -1.90
CA SER A 116 -10.94 12.79 -3.03
C SER A 116 -9.70 11.90 -2.93
N CYS A 117 -8.59 12.42 -2.37
CA CYS A 117 -7.31 11.72 -2.30
C CYS A 117 -7.17 10.81 -1.07
N LEU A 118 -7.65 11.27 0.08
CA LEU A 118 -7.44 10.64 1.38
C LEU A 118 -8.76 10.09 1.97
N PRO A 119 -8.69 8.98 2.71
CA PRO A 119 -9.83 8.46 3.47
C PRO A 119 -10.06 9.31 4.74
N GLU A 120 -11.22 9.14 5.39
CA GLU A 120 -11.53 9.71 6.71
C GLU A 120 -11.43 11.25 6.83
N VAL A 121 -11.46 11.95 5.70
CA VAL A 121 -11.59 13.40 5.63
C VAL A 121 -13.06 13.77 5.91
N PRO A 122 -13.34 14.66 6.88
CA PRO A 122 -14.71 15.12 7.14
C PRO A 122 -15.34 15.72 5.88
N VAL A 123 -16.65 15.52 5.70
CA VAL A 123 -17.39 16.08 4.55
C VAL A 123 -17.44 17.60 4.58
N ARG A 124 -17.38 18.19 5.78
CA ARG A 124 -17.39 19.64 5.99
C ARG A 124 -16.17 20.03 6.80
N LEU A 125 -15.48 21.05 6.32
CA LEU A 125 -14.42 21.73 7.06
C LEU A 125 -15.05 22.70 8.08
N GLN A 126 -14.48 22.74 9.27
CA GLN A 126 -14.78 23.78 10.27
C GLN A 126 -13.56 24.70 10.35
N GLY A 127 -13.73 25.97 9.99
CA GLY A 127 -12.66 26.98 9.99
C GLY A 127 -12.15 27.36 8.59
N ASP A 128 -11.13 28.20 8.58
CA ASP A 128 -10.56 28.82 7.36
C ASP A 128 -9.36 28.05 6.78
N GLU A 129 -8.95 26.98 7.47
CA GLU A 129 -7.86 26.09 7.07
C GLU A 129 -8.12 24.67 7.58
N GLY A 130 -7.52 23.69 6.92
CA GLY A 130 -7.58 22.29 7.32
C GLY A 130 -6.20 21.74 7.61
N HIS A 131 -6.08 21.06 8.74
CA HIS A 131 -4.85 20.38 9.17
C HIS A 131 -5.18 18.95 9.57
N TYR A 132 -4.60 17.98 8.87
CA TYR A 132 -4.79 16.56 9.15
C TYR A 132 -3.46 15.83 9.11
N MET A 133 -3.40 14.73 9.85
CA MET A 133 -2.27 13.82 9.85
C MET A 133 -2.78 12.40 9.66
N PHE A 134 -2.07 11.65 8.85
CA PHE A 134 -2.42 10.29 8.48
C PHE A 134 -1.24 9.38 8.73
N ARG A 135 -1.53 8.12 9.03
CA ARG A 135 -0.54 7.05 9.12
C ARG A 135 -0.88 5.99 8.08
N ASN A 136 0.12 5.60 7.30
CA ASN A 136 0.01 4.45 6.43
C ASN A 136 -0.08 3.18 7.29
N THR A 137 -1.11 2.36 7.08
CA THR A 137 -1.41 1.18 7.90
C THR A 137 -0.48 0.00 7.61
N PHE A 138 0.27 0.04 6.50
CA PHE A 138 1.21 -1.02 6.11
C PHE A 138 2.65 -0.72 6.56
N LEU A 139 3.19 0.46 6.20
CA LEU A 139 4.56 0.88 6.51
C LEU A 139 4.67 1.73 7.78
N GLY A 140 3.55 2.20 8.34
CA GLY A 140 3.56 3.08 9.51
C GLY A 140 4.11 4.49 9.23
N THR A 141 4.34 4.86 7.97
CA THR A 141 4.82 6.20 7.58
C THR A 141 3.74 7.25 7.77
N LEU A 142 4.16 8.47 8.09
CA LEU A 142 3.28 9.60 8.32
C LEU A 142 3.14 10.48 7.07
N LEU A 143 1.94 11.03 6.91
CA LEU A 143 1.60 12.06 5.93
C LEU A 143 0.82 13.16 6.65
N ALA A 144 1.37 14.36 6.71
CA ALA A 144 0.71 15.56 7.19
C ALA A 144 0.22 16.40 6.01
N CYS A 145 -1.00 16.93 6.11
CA CYS A 145 -1.51 17.91 5.16
C CYS A 145 -2.03 19.16 5.89
N SER A 146 -1.64 20.32 5.40
CA SER A 146 -2.13 21.62 5.83
C SER A 146 -2.55 22.42 4.61
N TYR A 147 -3.75 22.98 4.60
CA TYR A 147 -4.25 23.71 3.44
C TYR A 147 -5.19 24.84 3.84
N LYS A 148 -5.14 25.91 3.06
CA LYS A 148 -5.99 27.09 3.16
C LYS A 148 -6.32 27.59 1.75
N LYS A 149 -7.03 28.71 1.64
CA LYS A 149 -7.28 29.33 0.34
C LYS A 149 -5.96 29.62 -0.40
N GLY A 150 -5.80 29.05 -1.59
CA GLY A 150 -4.67 29.27 -2.49
C GLY A 150 -3.35 28.60 -2.11
N GLU A 151 -3.28 27.84 -1.02
CA GLU A 151 -2.06 27.15 -0.58
C GLU A 151 -2.41 25.79 0.05
N ALA A 152 -1.69 24.74 -0.37
CA ALA A 152 -1.76 23.40 0.23
C ALA A 152 -0.34 22.84 0.37
N ASN A 153 0.00 22.37 1.55
CA ASN A 153 1.29 21.81 1.90
C ASN A 153 1.11 20.38 2.40
N PHE A 154 1.87 19.46 1.82
CA PHE A 154 1.89 18.05 2.18
C PHE A 154 3.30 17.67 2.59
N MET A 155 3.45 16.98 3.71
CA MET A 155 4.74 16.50 4.21
C MET A 155 4.63 15.02 4.50
N SER A 156 5.62 14.23 4.07
CA SER A 156 5.56 12.77 4.18
C SER A 156 6.95 12.15 4.35
N GLU A 157 7.01 11.04 5.09
CA GLU A 157 8.19 10.15 5.09
C GLU A 157 8.29 9.38 3.75
N SER A 158 7.15 9.10 3.11
CA SER A 158 7.07 8.39 1.83
C SER A 158 6.94 9.35 0.66
N ILE A 159 7.94 9.34 -0.23
CA ILE A 159 7.93 10.14 -1.46
C ILE A 159 6.87 9.63 -2.45
N THR A 160 6.55 8.34 -2.43
CA THR A 160 5.47 7.75 -3.23
C THR A 160 4.11 8.33 -2.83
N SER A 161 3.85 8.53 -1.54
CA SER A 161 2.61 9.18 -1.11
C SER A 161 2.52 10.62 -1.64
N LEU A 162 3.64 11.37 -1.67
CA LEU A 162 3.68 12.71 -2.27
C LEU A 162 3.51 12.66 -3.80
N ALA A 163 4.05 11.65 -4.49
CA ALA A 163 3.86 11.47 -5.92
C ALA A 163 2.38 11.26 -6.26
N ILE A 164 1.69 10.41 -5.50
CA ILE A 164 0.26 10.14 -5.64
C ILE A 164 -0.55 11.42 -5.40
N VAL A 165 -0.28 12.15 -4.30
CA VAL A 165 -0.95 13.43 -4.02
C VAL A 165 -0.74 14.42 -5.16
N LYS A 166 0.51 14.58 -5.62
CA LYS A 166 0.86 15.47 -6.73
C LYS A 166 0.05 15.13 -7.98
N GLU A 167 0.00 13.85 -8.34
CA GLU A 167 -0.72 13.37 -9.53
C GLU A 167 -2.23 13.65 -9.43
N VAL A 168 -2.85 13.26 -8.32
CA VAL A 168 -4.30 13.43 -8.10
C VAL A 168 -4.69 14.90 -8.11
N LEU A 169 -3.98 15.74 -7.34
CA LEU A 169 -4.30 17.17 -7.24
C LEU A 169 -4.05 17.91 -8.57
N THR A 170 -3.00 17.53 -9.31
CA THR A 170 -2.75 18.09 -10.64
C THR A 170 -3.90 17.75 -11.59
N LYS A 171 -4.35 16.49 -11.59
CA LYS A 171 -5.48 16.03 -12.42
C LYS A 171 -6.77 16.76 -12.06
N GLU A 172 -7.07 16.92 -10.78
CA GLU A 172 -8.25 17.65 -10.29
C GLU A 172 -8.20 19.14 -10.68
N ALA A 173 -7.05 19.79 -10.50
CA ALA A 173 -6.85 21.18 -10.89
C ALA A 173 -7.00 21.38 -12.40
N THR A 174 -6.41 20.49 -13.22
CA THR A 174 -6.58 20.52 -14.69
C THR A 174 -8.03 20.33 -15.10
N THR A 175 -8.75 19.40 -14.47
CA THR A 175 -10.18 19.14 -14.75
C THR A 175 -11.03 20.39 -14.52
N LYS A 176 -10.71 21.15 -13.46
CA LYS A 176 -11.38 22.42 -13.14
C LYS A 176 -10.74 23.66 -13.80
N LYS A 177 -9.73 23.48 -14.66
CA LYS A 177 -8.98 24.55 -15.34
C LYS A 177 -8.33 25.56 -14.38
N ILE A 178 -7.92 25.11 -13.20
CA ILE A 178 -7.23 25.91 -12.18
C ILE A 178 -5.73 25.82 -12.41
N LYS A 179 -5.08 26.98 -12.52
CA LYS A 179 -3.61 27.05 -12.61
C LYS A 179 -3.01 26.90 -11.22
N ILE A 180 -2.11 25.93 -11.07
CA ILE A 180 -1.36 25.66 -9.85
C ILE A 180 0.14 25.69 -10.13
N GLN A 181 0.90 26.06 -9.12
CA GLN A 181 2.35 25.97 -9.04
C GLN A 181 2.69 24.90 -8.00
N ILE A 182 3.66 24.05 -8.31
CA ILE A 182 4.04 22.92 -7.47
C ILE A 182 5.53 23.01 -7.17
N ASN A 183 5.87 23.13 -5.90
CA ASN A 183 7.23 23.01 -5.39
C ASN A 183 7.38 21.72 -4.58
N THR A 184 8.44 20.96 -4.85
CA THR A 184 8.75 19.75 -4.08
C THR A 184 10.15 19.84 -3.54
N GLU A 185 10.31 19.48 -2.27
CA GLU A 185 11.59 19.32 -1.60
C GLU A 185 11.73 17.86 -1.18
N VAL A 186 12.58 17.11 -1.89
CA VAL A 186 12.81 15.69 -1.63
C VAL A 186 14.09 15.52 -0.82
N LYS A 187 14.01 14.80 0.29
CA LYS A 187 15.14 14.45 1.14
C LYS A 187 15.51 12.99 0.90
N ASP A 188 16.67 12.75 0.28
CA ASP A 188 17.10 11.39 -0.12
C ASP A 188 17.26 10.45 1.11
N GLU A 189 17.47 11.00 2.30
CA GLU A 189 17.52 10.26 3.56
C GLU A 189 16.19 9.56 3.89
N THR A 190 15.04 10.15 3.53
CA THR A 190 13.73 9.53 3.81
C THR A 190 13.53 8.26 2.99
N ILE A 191 14.13 8.19 1.80
CA ILE A 191 14.13 6.99 0.95
C ILE A 191 14.97 5.88 1.59
N THR A 192 16.13 6.23 2.12
CA THR A 192 17.02 5.28 2.82
C THR A 192 16.33 4.71 4.05
N GLU A 193 15.68 5.55 4.85
CA GLU A 193 14.95 5.13 6.05
C GLU A 193 13.76 4.23 5.70
N LEU A 194 13.02 4.54 4.62
CA LEU A 194 11.92 3.71 4.16
C LEU A 194 12.40 2.32 3.69
N LEU A 195 13.52 2.25 2.97
CA LEU A 195 14.10 0.97 2.54
C LEU A 195 14.56 0.12 3.73
N LYS A 196 15.17 0.74 4.75
CA LYS A 196 15.50 0.05 6.01
C LYS A 196 14.26 -0.46 6.74
N ARG A 197 13.13 0.25 6.65
CA ARG A 197 11.87 -0.21 7.25
C ARG A 197 11.26 -1.40 6.50
N ILE A 198 11.42 -1.45 5.18
CA ILE A 198 10.92 -2.55 4.34
C ILE A 198 11.81 -3.80 4.46
N ASP A 199 13.10 -3.63 4.71
CA ASP A 199 14.09 -4.73 4.83
C ASP A 199 13.64 -5.92 5.71
N PRO A 200 13.26 -5.74 6.98
CA PRO A 200 12.84 -6.87 7.81
C PRO A 200 11.64 -7.63 7.23
N MET A 201 10.74 -6.94 6.51
CA MET A 201 9.60 -7.58 5.85
C MET A 201 10.05 -8.44 4.67
N LEU A 202 10.92 -7.92 3.80
CA LEU A 202 11.48 -8.66 2.67
C LEU A 202 12.32 -9.84 3.13
N THR A 203 13.24 -9.62 4.07
CA THR A 203 14.11 -10.65 4.64
C THR A 203 13.28 -11.77 5.29
N TYR A 204 12.22 -11.41 6.04
CA TYR A 204 11.31 -12.41 6.59
C TYR A 204 10.61 -13.21 5.49
N GLN A 205 10.01 -12.55 4.48
CA GLN A 205 9.32 -13.24 3.39
C GLN A 205 10.26 -14.20 2.63
N LEU A 206 11.51 -13.80 2.36
CA LEU A 206 12.50 -14.65 1.69
C LEU A 206 12.94 -15.84 2.57
N SER A 207 12.99 -15.66 3.88
CA SER A 207 13.37 -16.72 4.83
C SER A 207 12.30 -17.81 5.01
N LEU A 208 11.03 -17.54 4.72
CA LEU A 208 9.91 -18.46 5.00
C LEU A 208 10.09 -19.84 4.35
N ASN A 209 10.59 -19.91 3.11
CA ASN A 209 10.84 -21.19 2.43
C ASN A 209 11.84 -22.06 3.21
N ASN A 210 12.90 -21.45 3.73
CA ASN A 210 13.90 -22.17 4.53
C ASN A 210 13.31 -22.58 5.89
N LYS A 211 12.54 -21.71 6.55
CA LYS A 211 11.85 -22.05 7.81
C LYS A 211 10.92 -23.26 7.62
N VAL A 212 10.12 -23.28 6.55
CA VAL A 212 9.22 -24.41 6.25
C VAL A 212 9.98 -25.72 6.04
N LYS A 213 11.10 -25.69 5.32
CA LYS A 213 11.96 -26.89 5.13
C LYS A 213 12.55 -27.41 6.44
N LEU A 214 12.84 -26.53 7.39
CA LEU A 214 13.40 -26.90 8.68
C LEU A 214 12.37 -27.51 9.63
N ILE A 215 11.08 -27.19 9.49
CA ILE A 215 10.02 -27.67 10.40
C ILE A 215 10.02 -29.19 10.51
N ASP A 216 10.03 -29.90 9.38
CA ASP A 216 9.91 -31.37 9.40
C ASP A 216 11.15 -32.01 10.03
N ALA A 217 12.35 -31.49 9.74
CA ALA A 217 13.60 -31.95 10.36
C ALA A 217 13.64 -31.67 11.87
N LEU A 218 13.25 -30.47 12.30
CA LEU A 218 13.22 -30.10 13.73
C LEU A 218 12.18 -30.92 14.50
N LYS A 219 11.05 -31.25 13.88
CA LYS A 219 10.04 -32.14 14.46
C LYS A 219 10.58 -33.53 14.71
N GLU A 220 11.27 -34.09 13.72
CA GLU A 220 11.86 -35.42 13.83
C GLU A 220 12.87 -35.47 14.98
N VAL A 221 13.73 -34.46 15.09
CA VAL A 221 14.69 -34.31 16.19
C VAL A 221 13.99 -34.26 17.56
N ARG A 222 12.93 -33.45 17.70
CA ARG A 222 12.16 -33.36 18.95
C ARG A 222 11.48 -34.69 19.32
N MET A 223 11.03 -35.46 18.33
CA MET A 223 10.42 -36.76 18.56
C MET A 223 11.43 -37.83 19.00
N GLN A 224 12.68 -37.75 18.54
CA GLN A 224 13.74 -38.69 18.91
C GLN A 224 14.29 -38.43 20.32
N GLU A 225 14.57 -37.18 20.65
CA GLU A 225 15.25 -36.81 21.90
C GLU A 225 14.29 -36.58 23.08
N ASN A 226 12.98 -36.49 22.84
CA ASN A 226 11.94 -36.09 23.81
C ASN A 226 12.20 -34.74 24.52
N ASP A 227 13.19 -33.98 24.06
CA ASP A 227 13.56 -32.65 24.51
C ASP A 227 14.08 -31.85 23.30
N ALA A 228 13.86 -30.54 23.33
CA ALA A 228 14.33 -29.59 22.32
C ALA A 228 15.19 -28.47 22.94
N SER A 229 15.45 -28.50 24.25
CA SER A 229 16.17 -27.46 24.99
C SER A 229 17.60 -27.18 24.51
N PHE A 230 18.20 -28.14 23.80
CA PHE A 230 19.54 -28.00 23.20
C PHE A 230 19.54 -27.22 21.87
N LEU A 231 18.37 -27.00 21.26
CA LEU A 231 18.26 -26.25 20.03
C LEU A 231 18.45 -24.75 20.29
N ALA A 232 19.01 -24.05 19.30
CA ALA A 232 19.10 -22.61 19.34
C ALA A 232 17.68 -21.98 19.41
N PRO A 233 17.52 -20.81 20.08
CA PRO A 233 16.22 -20.16 20.24
C PRO A 233 15.47 -19.95 18.93
N GLU A 234 16.17 -19.64 17.85
CA GLU A 234 15.59 -19.45 16.51
C GLU A 234 14.89 -20.70 15.95
N TYR A 235 15.36 -21.90 16.31
CA TYR A 235 14.73 -23.15 15.89
C TYR A 235 13.56 -23.52 16.78
N LEU A 236 13.65 -23.20 18.08
CA LEU A 236 12.52 -23.32 19.00
C LEU A 236 11.36 -22.43 18.56
N GLU A 237 11.63 -21.18 18.17
CA GLU A 237 10.61 -20.28 17.62
C GLU A 237 9.96 -20.83 16.35
N ILE A 238 10.70 -21.54 15.49
CA ILE A 238 10.15 -22.18 14.29
C ILE A 238 9.20 -23.33 14.67
N LEU A 239 9.55 -24.13 15.68
CA LEU A 239 8.72 -25.23 16.17
C LEU A 239 7.45 -24.71 16.85
N ASP A 240 7.55 -23.66 17.65
CA ASP A 240 6.43 -23.07 18.37
C ASP A 240 5.43 -22.37 17.44
N ASN A 241 5.92 -21.79 16.33
CA ASN A 241 5.11 -21.04 15.36
C ASN A 241 4.85 -21.80 14.05
N GLU A 242 4.96 -23.12 14.02
CA GLU A 242 4.83 -23.92 12.81
C GLU A 242 3.56 -23.61 12.00
N GLU A 243 2.39 -23.64 12.66
CA GLU A 243 1.11 -23.48 11.96
C GLU A 243 0.99 -22.11 11.30
N GLN A 244 1.51 -21.09 11.97
CA GLN A 244 1.58 -19.74 11.46
C GLN A 244 2.56 -19.67 10.27
N ILE A 245 3.77 -20.20 10.40
CA ILE A 245 4.78 -20.21 9.33
C ILE A 245 4.25 -20.91 8.07
N LYS A 246 3.58 -22.07 8.24
CA LYS A 246 2.96 -22.81 7.12
C LYS A 246 1.83 -22.03 6.46
N ARG A 247 1.02 -21.29 7.23
CA ARG A 247 -0.03 -20.42 6.70
C ARG A 247 0.56 -19.24 5.93
N GLU A 248 1.52 -18.55 6.52
CA GLU A 248 2.18 -17.40 5.91
C GLU A 248 2.96 -17.77 4.65
N PHE A 249 3.55 -18.97 4.60
CA PHE A 249 4.20 -19.47 3.39
C PHE A 249 3.24 -19.63 2.21
N LYS A 250 1.96 -19.99 2.45
CA LYS A 250 0.95 -20.05 1.38
C LYS A 250 0.65 -18.65 0.80
N GLU A 251 0.69 -17.62 1.64
CA GLU A 251 0.46 -16.23 1.23
C GLU A 251 1.73 -15.52 0.70
N GLN A 252 2.90 -16.13 0.90
CA GLN A 252 4.20 -15.54 0.60
C GLN A 252 4.31 -14.99 -0.82
N PRO A 253 3.89 -15.69 -1.90
CA PRO A 253 4.05 -15.15 -3.27
C PRO A 253 3.36 -13.80 -3.47
N GLY A 254 2.13 -13.65 -2.97
CA GLY A 254 1.38 -12.40 -3.05
C GLY A 254 1.97 -11.30 -2.17
N ARG A 255 2.40 -11.64 -0.95
CA ARG A 255 3.07 -10.69 -0.04
C ARG A 255 4.39 -10.17 -0.63
N LEU A 256 5.19 -11.05 -1.21
CA LEU A 256 6.47 -10.70 -1.83
C LEU A 256 6.26 -9.82 -3.07
N GLN A 257 5.28 -10.16 -3.93
CA GLN A 257 4.91 -9.34 -5.07
C GLN A 257 4.46 -7.93 -4.64
N PHE A 258 3.68 -7.83 -3.55
CA PHE A 258 3.25 -6.56 -3.00
C PHE A 258 4.43 -5.70 -2.50
N LEU A 259 5.36 -6.30 -1.76
CA LEU A 259 6.57 -5.61 -1.30
C LEU A 259 7.46 -5.16 -2.47
N HIS A 260 7.66 -6.01 -3.48
CA HIS A 260 8.39 -5.65 -4.70
C HIS A 260 7.72 -4.48 -5.43
N GLY A 261 6.38 -4.44 -5.46
CA GLY A 261 5.61 -3.32 -5.99
C GLY A 261 5.94 -2.01 -5.28
N ILE A 262 5.91 -2.00 -3.95
CA ILE A 262 6.23 -0.81 -3.13
C ILE A 262 7.64 -0.31 -3.42
N VAL A 263 8.64 -1.21 -3.45
CA VAL A 263 10.04 -0.84 -3.72
C VAL A 263 10.20 -0.30 -5.15
N THR A 264 9.49 -0.89 -6.11
CA THR A 264 9.50 -0.44 -7.51
C THR A 264 8.89 0.94 -7.66
N ASP A 265 7.72 1.18 -7.08
CA ASP A 265 7.04 2.47 -7.11
C ASP A 265 7.90 3.56 -6.44
N LEU A 266 8.53 3.23 -5.30
CA LEU A 266 9.47 4.12 -4.61
C LEU A 266 10.65 4.52 -5.51
N PHE A 267 11.22 3.57 -6.23
CA PHE A 267 12.33 3.82 -7.17
C PHE A 267 11.92 4.71 -8.33
N VAL A 268 10.76 4.42 -8.94
CA VAL A 268 10.22 5.19 -10.06
C VAL A 268 9.90 6.62 -9.62
N ASP A 269 9.25 6.80 -8.47
CA ASP A 269 8.86 8.12 -7.97
C ASP A 269 10.07 8.98 -7.59
N LYS A 270 11.09 8.39 -6.95
CA LYS A 270 12.37 9.08 -6.70
C LYS A 270 12.93 9.73 -7.96
N HIS A 271 12.94 8.99 -9.06
CA HIS A 271 13.47 9.47 -10.33
C HIS A 271 12.52 10.44 -11.04
N LYS A 272 11.21 10.20 -10.96
CA LYS A 272 10.16 11.10 -11.48
C LYS A 272 10.25 12.49 -10.86
N PHE A 273 10.51 12.60 -9.56
CA PHE A 273 10.74 13.89 -8.90
C PHE A 273 12.05 14.59 -9.33
N LYS A 274 13.07 13.83 -9.74
CA LYS A 274 14.30 14.34 -10.34
C LYS A 274 14.19 14.58 -11.87
N GLY A 275 13.00 14.41 -12.45
CA GLY A 275 12.74 14.60 -13.88
C GLY A 275 13.30 13.51 -14.79
N LYS A 276 13.65 12.34 -14.23
CA LYS A 276 14.21 11.19 -14.96
C LYS A 276 13.16 10.09 -15.13
N ASN A 277 13.14 9.45 -16.30
CA ASN A 277 12.34 8.25 -16.56
C ASN A 277 13.25 7.02 -16.49
N VAL A 278 12.92 6.08 -15.59
CA VAL A 278 13.73 4.88 -15.30
C VAL A 278 12.95 3.59 -15.55
N ALA A 279 11.95 3.62 -16.44
CA ALA A 279 11.13 2.45 -16.75
C ALA A 279 11.97 1.25 -17.24
N SER A 280 13.08 1.48 -17.95
CA SER A 280 14.02 0.44 -18.38
C SER A 280 14.74 -0.26 -17.22
N ASP A 281 15.04 0.50 -16.16
CA ASP A 281 15.87 0.05 -15.04
C ASP A 281 15.06 -0.76 -14.03
N ALA A 282 13.73 -0.72 -14.12
CA ALA A 282 12.84 -1.55 -13.33
C ALA A 282 13.19 -3.05 -13.47
N SER A 283 13.56 -3.50 -14.67
CA SER A 283 13.98 -4.89 -14.91
C SER A 283 15.24 -5.28 -14.13
N GLN A 284 16.18 -4.34 -13.96
CA GLN A 284 17.40 -4.53 -13.18
C GLN A 284 17.11 -4.54 -11.68
N LEU A 285 16.20 -3.67 -11.23
CA LEU A 285 15.72 -3.67 -9.85
C LEU A 285 15.12 -5.02 -9.46
N HIS A 286 14.34 -5.65 -10.36
CA HIS A 286 13.79 -6.99 -10.10
C HIS A 286 14.89 -8.04 -9.88
N ARG A 287 16.03 -7.93 -10.58
CA ARG A 287 17.18 -8.83 -10.35
C ARG A 287 17.81 -8.59 -8.98
N VAL A 288 17.97 -7.33 -8.58
CA VAL A 288 18.50 -6.96 -7.25
C VAL A 288 17.55 -7.42 -6.13
N MET A 289 16.24 -7.35 -6.35
CA MET A 289 15.25 -7.84 -5.37
C MET A 289 15.23 -9.38 -5.27
N ASN A 290 15.55 -10.10 -6.35
CA ASN A 290 15.63 -11.57 -6.31
C ASN A 290 16.91 -12.07 -5.61
N ASP A 291 18.05 -11.41 -5.81
CA ASP A 291 19.32 -11.65 -5.09
C ASP A 291 19.50 -10.63 -3.95
N TYR A 292 18.49 -10.61 -3.07
CA TYR A 292 18.28 -9.54 -2.12
C TYR A 292 19.45 -9.35 -1.14
N SER A 293 19.90 -8.09 -1.06
CA SER A 293 20.69 -7.56 0.05
C SER A 293 20.34 -6.08 0.20
N LEU A 294 20.13 -5.63 1.44
CA LEU A 294 19.85 -4.23 1.71
C LEU A 294 20.96 -3.32 1.16
N GLU A 295 22.23 -3.71 1.26
CA GLU A 295 23.36 -2.94 0.75
C GLU A 295 23.31 -2.80 -0.77
N LYS A 296 23.06 -3.91 -1.48
CA LYS A 296 22.89 -3.90 -2.95
C LYS A 296 21.73 -3.02 -3.37
N LEU A 297 20.61 -3.07 -2.63
CA LEU A 297 19.43 -2.27 -2.91
C LEU A 297 19.68 -0.78 -2.69
N LEU A 298 20.29 -0.41 -1.56
CA LEU A 298 20.67 0.97 -1.25
C LEU A 298 21.66 1.52 -2.28
N HIS A 299 22.67 0.73 -2.64
CA HIS A 299 23.61 1.09 -3.69
C HIS A 299 22.91 1.32 -5.03
N PHE A 300 21.99 0.42 -5.42
CA PHE A 300 21.21 0.57 -6.65
C PHE A 300 20.36 1.85 -6.65
N PHE A 301 19.73 2.20 -5.51
CA PHE A 301 18.96 3.44 -5.38
C PHE A 301 19.82 4.69 -5.44
N ASN A 302 21.08 4.63 -4.96
CA ASN A 302 21.99 5.77 -4.90
C ASN A 302 22.89 5.89 -6.14
N ALA A 303 23.00 4.82 -6.93
CA ALA A 303 23.75 4.85 -8.17
C ALA A 303 23.17 5.94 -9.10
N PRO A 304 24.01 6.78 -9.71
CA PRO A 304 23.55 7.65 -10.77
C PRO A 304 23.06 6.74 -11.89
N GLY A 305 21.74 6.68 -12.10
CA GLY A 305 21.12 5.83 -13.12
C GLY A 305 21.92 5.92 -14.41
N ASN A 306 22.34 4.76 -14.93
CA ASN A 306 23.14 4.67 -16.14
C ASN A 306 22.48 5.55 -17.19
N GLN A 307 23.12 6.66 -17.51
CA GLN A 307 22.82 7.35 -18.75
C GLN A 307 23.18 6.33 -19.81
N SER A 308 22.17 5.66 -20.36
CA SER A 308 22.33 4.97 -21.63
C SER A 308 22.83 6.04 -22.59
N GLU A 309 24.14 6.00 -22.84
CA GLU A 309 24.84 6.81 -23.83
C GLU A 309 24.01 6.77 -25.11
N ARG A 310 23.57 7.95 -25.53
CA ARG A 310 23.11 8.18 -26.90
C ARG A 310 24.30 8.59 -27.73
#